data_AF-A0A1Q9PVZ3-F1
#
_entry.id   AF-A0A1Q9PVZ3-F1
#
_cell.length_a   1.000
_cell.length_b   1.000
_cell.length_c   1.000
_cell.angle_alpha   90.00
_cell.angle_beta   90.00
_cell.angle_gamma   90.00
#
_symmetry.space_group_name_H-M   'P 1'
#
loop_
_entity.id
_entity.type
_entity.pdbx_description
1 polymer ?
#
loop_
_entity_poly.entity_id
_entity_poly.type
_entity_poly.pdbx_seq_one_letter_code
_entity_poly.pdbx_strand_id
1 'polypeptide(L)' 'MDSTKHCPYILRDKIEILREEMIHSGLSKGLNNEQTIKISQKLDSYIALYTAIENNNGRWI' A
#
# COMPACT_ATOMS: atom_id res chain seq x y z
N MET A 1 12.43 1.03 -24.65
CA MET A 1 11.34 1.06 -23.65
C MET A 1 11.81 0.22 -22.47
N ASP A 2 12.18 0.87 -21.37
CA ASP A 2 12.77 0.19 -20.22
C ASP A 2 11.64 -0.28 -19.29
N SER A 3 11.38 -1.59 -19.30
CA SER A 3 10.31 -2.25 -18.56
C SER A 3 10.44 -2.16 -17.04
N THR A 4 11.56 -1.66 -16.51
CA THR A 4 11.81 -1.60 -15.05
C THR A 4 11.07 -0.46 -14.34
N LYS A 5 10.59 0.56 -15.07
CA LYS A 5 9.90 1.73 -14.47
C LYS A 5 8.40 1.55 -14.24
N HIS A 6 7.81 0.42 -14.64
CA HIS A 6 6.36 0.21 -14.58
C HIS A 6 5.87 -0.32 -13.21
N CYS A 7 6.74 -0.98 -12.44
CA CYS A 7 6.39 -1.59 -11.15
C CYS A 7 6.05 -0.62 -10.01
N PRO A 8 6.76 0.52 -9.82
CA PRO A 8 6.47 1.42 -8.69
C PRO A 8 5.10 2.08 -8.79
N TYR A 9 4.65 2.42 -10.01
CA TYR A 9 3.38 3.09 -10.25
C TYR A 9 2.17 2.19 -9.89
N ILE A 10 2.21 0.92 -10.29
CA ILE A 10 1.14 -0.05 -9.98
C ILE A 10 1.00 -0.27 -8.46
N LEU A 11 2.13 -0.27 -7.74
CA LEU A 11 2.11 -0.40 -6.28
C LEU A 11 1.53 0.84 -5.61
N ARG A 12 1.89 2.04 -6.09
CA ARG A 12 1.34 3.29 -5.61
C ARG A 12 -0.18 3.37 -5.80
N ASP A 13 -0.68 2.98 -6.98
CA ASP A 13 -2.12 2.97 -7.24
C ASP A 13 -2.86 2.00 -6.31
N LYS A 14 -2.29 0.81 -6.06
CA LYS A 14 -2.86 -0.15 -5.10
C LYS A 14 -2.87 0.38 -3.66
N ILE A 15 -1.83 1.11 -3.26
CA ILE A 15 -1.76 1.75 -1.95
C ILE A 15 -2.89 2.77 -1.78
N GLU A 16 -3.13 3.61 -2.79
CA GLU A 16 -4.18 4.64 -2.71
C GLU A 16 -5.59 4.02 -2.71
N ILE A 17 -5.85 3.00 -3.54
CA ILE A 17 -7.14 2.27 -3.50
C ILE A 17 -7.38 1.67 -2.11
N LEU A 18 -6.39 0.96 -1.55
CA LEU A 18 -6.52 0.34 -0.23
C LEU A 18 -6.65 1.37 0.90
N ARG A 19 -6.03 2.54 0.76
CA ARG A 19 -6.19 3.66 1.69
C ARG A 19 -7.64 4.15 1.71
N GLU A 20 -8.23 4.39 0.54
CA GLU A 20 -9.63 4.81 0.43
C GLU A 20 -10.59 3.75 0.99
N GLU A 21 -10.37 2.47 0.67
CA GLU A 21 -11.14 1.36 1.23
C GLU A 21 -11.05 1.29 2.76
N MET A 22 -9.86 1.49 3.32
CA MET A 22 -9.64 1.48 4.77
C MET A 22 -10.36 2.65 5.45
N ILE A 23 -10.27 3.86 4.87
CA ILE A 23 -10.97 5.04 5.39
C ILE A 23 -12.47 4.80 5.37
N HIS A 24 -13.02 4.33 4.25
CA HIS A 24 -14.44 4.05 4.13
C HIS A 24 -14.90 2.96 5.11
N SER A 25 -14.13 1.87 5.25
CA SER A 25 -14.42 0.79 6.21
C SER A 25 -14.31 1.28 7.67
N GLY A 26 -13.31 2.11 7.98
CA GLY A 26 -13.12 2.69 9.30
C GLY A 26 -14.25 3.63 9.70
N LEU A 27 -14.74 4.45 8.76
CA LEU A 27 -15.88 5.34 8.97
C LEU A 27 -17.21 4.58 9.10
N SER A 28 -17.40 3.49 8.34
CA SER A 28 -18.68 2.74 8.32
C SER A 28 -18.79 1.65 9.37
N LYS A 29 -17.69 0.97 9.70
CA LYS A 29 -17.65 -0.24 10.55
C LYS A 29 -16.79 -0.08 11.80
N GLY A 30 -15.98 0.96 11.87
CA GLY A 30 -14.99 1.19 12.93
C GLY A 30 -13.63 0.57 12.61
N LEU A 31 -12.59 1.09 13.26
CA LEU A 31 -11.19 0.67 13.06
C LEU A 31 -10.88 -0.71 13.65
N ASN A 32 -11.64 -1.15 14.66
CA ASN A 32 -11.50 -2.47 15.27
C ASN A 32 -12.30 -3.56 14.53
N ASN A 33 -13.01 -3.21 13.46
CA ASN A 33 -13.70 -4.20 12.64
C ASN A 33 -12.68 -5.09 11.93
N GLU A 34 -12.91 -6.40 11.92
CA GLU A 34 -12.03 -7.39 11.31
C GLU A 34 -11.71 -7.06 9.84
N GLN A 35 -12.69 -6.55 9.09
CA GLN A 35 -12.47 -6.16 7.70
C GLN A 35 -11.54 -4.95 7.59
N THR A 36 -11.74 -3.92 8.43
CA THR A 36 -10.87 -2.74 8.45
C THR A 36 -9.42 -3.12 8.80
N ILE A 37 -9.24 -4.03 9.75
CA ILE A 37 -7.92 -4.58 10.14
C ILE A 37 -7.28 -5.36 8.99
N LYS A 38 -8.04 -6.19 8.27
CA LYS A 38 -7.52 -6.93 7.10
C LYS A 38 -7.08 -5.98 5.98
N ILE A 39 -7.84 -4.90 5.74
CA ILE A 39 -7.47 -3.87 4.76
C ILE A 39 -6.19 -3.17 5.21
N SER A 40 -6.07 -2.80 6.50
CA SER A 40 -4.87 -2.12 7.02
C SER A 40 -3.61 -2.98 6.89
N GLN A 41 -3.68 -4.27 7.25
CA GLN A 41 -2.56 -5.21 7.12
C GLN A 41 -2.12 -5.39 5.66
N LYS A 42 -3.08 -5.42 4.74
CA LYS A 42 -2.80 -5.51 3.31
C LYS A 42 -2.14 -4.22 2.80
N LEU A 43 -2.65 -3.06 3.22
CA LEU A 43 -2.07 -1.75 2.91
C LEU A 43 -0.61 -1.67 3.39
N ASP A 44 -0.34 -2.07 4.63
CA ASP A 44 1.03 -2.10 5.20
C ASP A 44 1.97 -2.96 4.36
N SER A 45 1.51 -4.12 3.88
CA SER A 45 2.30 -5.02 3.03
C SER A 45 2.69 -4.35 1.70
N TYR A 46 1.77 -3.60 1.08
CA TYR A 46 2.05 -2.87 -0.16
C TYR A 46 2.97 -1.68 0.07
N ILE A 47 2.81 -0.95 1.18
CA ILE A 47 3.70 0.15 1.58
C ILE A 47 5.12 -0.38 1.81
N ALA A 48 5.27 -1.49 2.53
CA ALA A 48 6.57 -2.12 2.77
C ALA A 48 7.25 -2.53 1.45
N LEU A 49 6.49 -3.14 0.53
CA LEU A 49 7.01 -3.52 -0.79
C LEU A 49 7.42 -2.30 -1.63
N TYR A 50 6.58 -1.27 -1.68
CA TYR A 50 6.89 -0.02 -2.38
C TYR A 50 8.16 0.64 -1.81
N THR A 51 8.24 0.73 -0.49
CA THR A 51 9.40 1.31 0.22
C THR A 51 10.68 0.50 -0.03
N ALA A 52 10.60 -0.83 -0.05
CA ALA A 52 11.74 -1.68 -0.35
C ALA A 52 12.24 -1.51 -1.79
N ILE A 53 11.35 -1.28 -2.76
CA ILE A 53 11.71 -1.02 -4.16
C ILE A 53 12.34 0.37 -4.31
N GLU A 54 11.73 1.40 -3.72
CA GLU A 54 12.25 2.77 -3.74
C GLU A 54 13.63 2.85 -3.07
N ASN A 55 13.81 2.20 -1.92
CA ASN A 55 15.07 2.22 -1.18
C ASN A 55 16.13 1.29 -1.79
N ASN A 56 15.77 0.31 -2.62
CA ASN A 56 16.74 -0.40 -3.47
C ASN A 56 17.26 0.49 -4.62
N ASN A 57 16.50 1.50 -5.05
CA ASN A 57 16.97 2.53 -5.97
C ASN A 57 17.75 3.66 -5.26
N GLY A 58 17.74 3.68 -3.93
CA GLY A 58 18.41 4.65 -3.08
C GLY A 58 18.99 3.99 -1.83
N ARG A 59 20.00 3.12 -2.04
CA ARG A 59 21.01 2.64 -1.08
C ARG A 59 20.69 2.92 0.41
N TRP A 60 20.18 1.91 1.11
CA TRP A 60 20.06 1.93 2.57
C TRP A 60 21.41 2.13 3.27
N ILE A 61 21.45 3.10 4.18
CA ILE A 61 22.08 3.00 5.51
C ILE A 61 21.21 3.78 6.49
#